data_AF-S5DVH4-F1
#
_entry.id   AF-S5DVH4-F1
#
_cell.length_a   1.000
_cell.length_b   1.000
_cell.length_c   1.000
_cell.angle_alpha   90.00
_cell.angle_beta   90.00
_cell.angle_gamma   90.00
#
_symmetry.space_group_name_H-M   'P 1'
#
loop_
_entity.id
_entity.type
_entity.pdbx_description
1 polymer ?
#
loop_
_entity_poly.entity_id
_entity_poly.type
_entity_poly.pdbx_seq_one_letter_code
_entity_poly.pdbx_strand_id
1 'polypeptide(L)'
;MDEKLVEQISTSSGIPQMLVSRSAQARAEASGVSTDDVLNSWTGGEAIQASPSTTAEPETEVATIEEQSPSFSEEIIEEKIEEVEPEITAPSIQTEVLIKEDLPPPVGIGEKVLKSLKFGLGFGVIAGFVQGLLSSSYLYDGLILEAETQKLIAEYNTLSFVLIISLSTSFLGTLNSLNIKKFLDSSYDGFGILTTDRESIFTGGGLGLLFGSSTAFLIINTVGQTIEPILPEDPVINLIAVGGTFWRVVILSTFVQAAISVFTMILGVPKGLEEYEDTEAQKIRQRIVGSIMIPMGSIVVGGLIAVAIAQVFLNFHDYAPLFALIISAAILLFASAMSAAPKIKITRSEVVIASAGVLTLIVIIASVAASQH
;
A
#
# COMPACT_ATOMS: atom_id res chain seq x y z
N MET A 1 1.80 -2.41 47.00
CA MET A 1 1.13 -3.11 45.88
C MET A 1 0.76 -4.51 46.34
N ASP A 2 -0.52 -4.73 46.61
CA ASP A 2 -1.09 -5.98 47.07
C ASP A 2 -1.45 -6.89 45.87
N GLU A 3 -0.67 -7.96 45.71
CA GLU A 3 -0.82 -8.94 44.63
C GLU A 3 -2.17 -9.66 44.66
N LYS A 4 -2.80 -9.80 45.85
CA LYS A 4 -4.10 -10.48 45.99
C LYS A 4 -5.23 -9.63 45.39
N LEU A 5 -5.15 -8.31 45.52
CA LEU A 5 -6.12 -7.40 44.92
C LEU A 5 -6.00 -7.39 43.39
N VAL A 6 -4.77 -7.43 42.87
CA VAL A 6 -4.50 -7.53 41.43
C VAL A 6 -5.07 -8.81 40.84
N GLU A 7 -4.88 -9.94 41.51
CA GLU A 7 -5.42 -11.24 41.09
C GLU A 7 -6.96 -11.26 41.14
N GLN A 8 -7.55 -10.71 42.20
CA GLN A 8 -9.00 -10.63 42.36
C GLN A 8 -9.64 -9.76 41.27
N ILE A 9 -9.07 -8.59 40.98
CA ILE A 9 -9.54 -7.68 39.91
C ILE A 9 -9.30 -8.31 38.54
N SER A 10 -8.16 -8.95 38.32
CA SER A 10 -7.86 -9.65 37.07
C SER A 10 -8.88 -10.76 36.77
N THR A 11 -9.24 -11.53 37.80
CA THR A 11 -10.20 -12.63 37.69
C THR A 11 -11.63 -12.12 37.49
N SER A 12 -12.03 -11.04 38.17
CA SER A 12 -13.39 -10.49 38.04
C SER A 12 -13.62 -9.72 36.75
N SER A 13 -12.59 -9.03 36.23
CA SER A 13 -12.68 -8.20 35.02
C SER A 13 -12.26 -8.91 33.73
N GLY A 14 -11.62 -10.09 33.83
CA GLY A 14 -11.05 -10.80 32.69
C GLY A 14 -9.82 -10.13 32.07
N ILE A 15 -9.23 -9.14 32.76
CA ILE A 15 -8.05 -8.39 32.30
C ILE A 15 -6.79 -9.07 32.87
N PRO A 16 -5.73 -9.31 32.08
CA PRO A 16 -4.46 -9.88 32.56
C PRO A 16 -3.84 -9.08 33.72
N GLN A 17 -3.30 -9.79 34.73
CA GLN A 17 -2.69 -9.19 35.94
C GLN A 17 -1.65 -8.10 35.64
N MET A 18 -0.83 -8.29 34.60
CA MET A 18 0.19 -7.32 34.17
C MET A 18 -0.38 -6.00 33.67
N LEU A 19 -1.62 -5.98 33.16
CA LEU A 19 -2.27 -4.75 32.72
C LEU A 19 -2.99 -4.06 33.87
N VAL A 20 -3.58 -4.84 34.79
CA VAL A 20 -4.16 -4.32 36.03
C VAL A 20 -3.08 -3.64 36.87
N SER A 21 -1.90 -4.23 36.97
CA SER A 21 -0.77 -3.66 37.73
C SER A 21 -0.27 -2.35 37.14
N ARG A 22 0.00 -2.32 35.82
CA ARG A 22 0.43 -1.11 35.12
C ARG A 22 -0.60 0.01 35.15
N SER A 23 -1.89 -0.33 35.02
CA SER A 23 -2.99 0.64 35.09
C SER A 23 -3.12 1.24 36.49
N ALA A 24 -3.04 0.41 37.54
CA ALA A 24 -3.12 0.87 38.92
C ALA A 24 -1.93 1.78 39.27
N GLN A 25 -0.72 1.42 38.82
CA GLN A 25 0.49 2.23 38.98
C GLN A 25 0.38 3.59 38.28
N ALA A 26 -0.05 3.61 37.01
CA ALA A 26 -0.20 4.85 36.27
C ALA A 26 -1.23 5.82 36.90
N ARG A 27 -2.32 5.28 37.47
CA ARG A 27 -3.32 6.12 38.16
C ARG A 27 -2.85 6.59 39.52
N ALA A 28 -2.10 5.79 40.26
CA ALA A 28 -1.47 6.19 41.51
C ALA A 28 -0.52 7.36 41.28
N GLU A 29 0.33 7.28 40.26
CA GLU A 29 1.24 8.35 39.85
C GLU A 29 0.49 9.62 39.42
N ALA A 30 -0.60 9.48 38.65
CA ALA A 30 -1.38 10.63 38.17
C ALA A 30 -2.25 11.30 39.25
N SER A 31 -2.67 10.56 40.28
CA SER A 31 -3.53 11.06 41.36
C SER A 31 -2.77 11.39 42.64
N GLY A 32 -1.48 11.04 42.73
CA GLY A 32 -0.66 11.21 43.93
C GLY A 32 -1.09 10.31 45.10
N VAL A 33 -1.84 9.24 44.83
CA VAL A 33 -2.35 8.28 45.82
C VAL A 33 -1.60 6.96 45.70
N SER A 34 -1.63 6.10 46.72
CA SER A 34 -0.96 4.80 46.67
C SER A 34 -1.62 3.84 45.66
N THR A 35 -0.83 2.91 45.13
CA THR A 35 -1.32 1.86 44.22
C THR A 35 -2.38 0.97 44.85
N ASP A 36 -2.28 0.75 46.15
CA ASP A 36 -3.20 -0.09 46.91
C ASP A 36 -4.56 0.61 47.10
N ASP A 37 -4.58 1.93 47.25
CA ASP A 37 -5.83 2.70 47.34
C ASP A 37 -6.59 2.71 46.00
N VAL A 38 -5.86 2.80 44.89
CA VAL A 38 -6.45 2.69 43.54
C VAL A 38 -7.07 1.29 43.34
N LEU A 39 -6.37 0.23 43.74
CA LEU A 39 -6.89 -1.14 43.66
C LEU A 39 -8.12 -1.34 44.56
N ASN A 40 -8.11 -0.78 45.77
CA ASN A 40 -9.25 -0.82 46.69
C ASN A 40 -10.48 -0.06 46.17
N SER A 41 -10.27 1.03 45.42
CA SER A 41 -11.37 1.75 44.75
C SER A 41 -12.04 0.91 43.64
N TRP A 42 -11.32 -0.06 43.07
CA TRP A 42 -11.84 -0.96 42.03
C TRP A 42 -12.53 -2.19 42.60
N THR A 43 -12.22 -2.58 43.84
CA THR A 43 -12.90 -3.66 44.57
C THR A 43 -14.16 -3.19 45.31
N GLY A 44 -14.54 -1.92 45.19
CA GLY A 44 -15.79 -1.35 45.72
C GLY A 44 -15.65 -0.53 47.01
N GLY A 45 -14.43 -0.13 47.39
CA GLY A 45 -14.18 0.85 48.46
C GLY A 45 -14.49 2.29 48.04
N GLU A 46 -14.75 3.18 49.02
CA GLU A 46 -15.17 4.58 48.81
C GLU A 46 -14.33 5.34 47.77
N ALA A 47 -15.03 6.13 46.94
CA ALA A 47 -14.45 6.88 45.83
C ALA A 47 -13.47 7.97 46.32
N ILE A 48 -12.28 8.00 45.74
CA ILE A 48 -11.27 9.04 45.99
C ILE A 48 -11.77 10.36 45.39
N GLN A 49 -12.01 11.36 46.25
CA GLN A 49 -12.20 12.75 45.81
C GLN A 49 -10.84 13.39 45.51
N ALA A 50 -10.63 13.77 44.25
CA ALA A 50 -9.47 14.56 43.84
C ALA A 50 -9.64 16.03 44.29
N SER A 51 -8.63 16.59 44.96
CA SER A 51 -8.49 18.05 45.13
C SER A 51 -7.53 18.61 44.06
N PRO A 52 -7.74 19.86 43.60
CA PRO A 52 -7.04 20.40 42.43
C PRO A 52 -5.57 20.75 42.72
N SER A 53 -4.74 20.45 41.74
CA SER A 53 -3.29 20.72 41.69
C SER A 53 -3.00 22.22 41.79
N THR A 54 -2.10 22.59 42.71
CA THR A 54 -1.43 23.90 42.70
C THR A 54 -0.24 23.82 41.76
N THR A 55 -0.30 24.63 40.71
CA THR A 55 0.81 25.00 39.83
C THR A 55 2.01 25.49 40.65
N ALA A 56 3.14 24.80 40.54
CA ALA A 56 4.45 25.33 40.88
C ALA A 56 5.41 25.06 39.71
N GLU A 57 5.85 26.15 39.13
CA GLU A 57 6.88 26.34 38.10
C GLU A 57 8.27 25.95 38.66
N PRO A 58 9.20 25.34 37.89
CA PRO A 58 10.55 25.11 38.36
C PRO A 58 11.45 26.31 38.02
N GLU A 59 11.99 26.94 39.04
CA GLU A 59 13.13 27.85 38.95
C GLU A 59 14.44 27.09 38.66
N THR A 60 15.28 27.78 37.88
CA THR A 60 16.68 27.56 37.55
C THR A 60 17.62 27.38 38.75
N GLU A 61 18.62 26.49 38.64
CA GLU A 61 19.97 26.79 39.15
C GLU A 61 21.08 25.95 38.47
N VAL A 62 22.21 26.61 38.24
CA VAL A 62 23.42 26.18 37.53
C VAL A 62 24.51 25.91 38.56
N ALA A 63 25.28 24.81 38.44
CA ALA A 63 26.57 24.68 39.12
C ALA A 63 27.54 23.75 38.37
N THR A 64 28.57 24.36 37.82
CA THR A 64 29.83 23.81 37.28
C THR A 64 30.75 23.35 38.40
N ILE A 65 31.39 22.16 38.30
CA ILE A 65 32.75 21.89 38.85
C ILE A 65 33.49 20.87 37.96
N GLU A 66 34.76 21.18 37.72
CA GLU A 66 35.82 20.56 36.93
C GLU A 66 36.55 19.37 37.59
N GLU A 67 37.12 18.51 36.73
CA GLU A 67 38.49 17.94 36.74
C GLU A 67 38.96 16.94 37.84
N GLN A 68 39.33 15.71 37.42
CA GLN A 68 40.70 15.14 37.57
C GLN A 68 40.83 13.70 37.03
N SER A 69 41.90 13.46 36.27
CA SER A 69 42.49 12.16 35.90
C SER A 69 43.81 11.95 36.67
N PRO A 70 44.31 10.71 36.81
CA PRO A 70 45.59 10.33 36.17
C PRO A 70 45.61 8.86 35.67
N SER A 71 46.10 8.56 34.46
CA SER A 71 47.48 8.25 34.05
C SER A 71 48.14 7.05 34.75
N PHE A 72 48.40 5.97 33.99
CA PHE A 72 49.54 5.09 34.21
C PHE A 72 50.12 4.64 32.86
N SER A 73 51.43 4.75 32.75
CA SER A 73 52.28 4.46 31.59
C SER A 73 53.37 3.51 32.05
N GLU A 74 53.62 2.41 31.33
CA GLU A 74 54.97 1.84 31.21
C GLU A 74 55.07 0.88 30.02
N GLU A 75 56.22 0.99 29.35
CA GLU A 75 56.67 0.43 28.08
C GLU A 75 57.65 -0.74 28.35
N ILE A 76 58.16 -1.40 27.29
CA ILE A 76 59.31 -2.36 27.22
C ILE A 76 58.89 -3.86 27.15
N ILE A 77 59.35 -4.78 26.27
CA ILE A 77 59.94 -4.94 24.91
C ILE A 77 60.11 -6.49 24.72
N GLU A 78 59.98 -6.99 23.47
CA GLU A 78 60.48 -8.24 22.77
C GLU A 78 61.03 -9.46 23.59
N GLU A 79 60.92 -10.75 23.23
CA GLU A 79 61.18 -11.46 21.95
C GLU A 79 60.90 -13.00 22.10
N LYS A 80 60.49 -13.66 21.00
CA LYS A 80 60.95 -14.99 20.48
C LYS A 80 60.50 -16.38 21.03
N ILE A 81 59.64 -17.03 20.22
CA ILE A 81 59.63 -18.42 19.65
C ILE A 81 59.76 -19.65 20.59
N GLU A 82 58.73 -20.53 20.61
CA GLU A 82 58.83 -21.90 20.04
C GLU A 82 57.45 -22.58 19.86
N GLU A 83 57.35 -23.30 18.75
CA GLU A 83 56.19 -23.87 18.06
C GLU A 83 55.99 -25.35 18.44
N VAL A 84 54.79 -25.77 18.86
CA VAL A 84 54.27 -27.15 18.67
C VAL A 84 52.72 -27.11 18.64
N GLU A 85 52.13 -27.26 17.46
CA GLU A 85 50.76 -27.79 17.25
C GLU A 85 50.84 -29.33 17.15
N PRO A 86 49.76 -30.13 17.39
CA PRO A 86 48.52 -30.02 16.62
C PRO A 86 47.18 -30.29 17.36
N GLU A 87 46.14 -29.58 16.89
CA GLU A 87 44.82 -30.13 16.51
C GLU A 87 43.89 -30.73 17.59
N ILE A 88 42.92 -29.92 18.09
CA ILE A 88 41.52 -30.38 18.28
C ILE A 88 40.54 -29.21 18.00
N THR A 89 39.75 -29.43 16.96
CA THR A 89 38.54 -28.78 16.46
C THR A 89 37.71 -27.98 17.48
N ALA A 90 37.60 -26.66 17.29
CA ALA A 90 36.49 -25.85 17.79
C ALA A 90 35.93 -25.01 16.63
N PRO A 91 34.60 -25.02 16.39
CA PRO A 91 34.01 -24.32 15.26
C PRO A 91 34.21 -22.82 15.43
N SER A 92 34.81 -22.19 14.41
CA SER A 92 34.90 -20.75 14.26
C SER A 92 33.51 -20.14 14.34
N ILE A 93 33.22 -19.42 15.41
CA ILE A 93 32.20 -18.39 15.38
C ILE A 93 32.83 -17.29 14.51
N GLN A 94 32.56 -17.34 13.21
CA GLN A 94 32.73 -16.20 12.34
C GLN A 94 31.75 -15.16 12.85
N THR A 95 32.22 -14.28 13.73
CA THR A 95 31.63 -12.95 13.86
C THR A 95 31.87 -12.28 12.52
N GLU A 96 30.94 -12.47 11.58
CA GLU A 96 30.76 -11.54 10.47
C GLU A 96 30.50 -10.18 11.12
N VAL A 97 31.57 -9.40 11.29
CA VAL A 97 31.47 -7.96 11.44
C VAL A 97 30.86 -7.50 10.12
N LEU A 98 29.53 -7.49 10.10
CA LEU A 98 28.72 -6.84 9.10
C LEU A 98 29.16 -5.39 9.13
N ILE A 99 30.06 -5.01 8.22
CA ILE A 99 30.37 -3.63 7.93
C ILE A 99 29.03 -3.04 7.53
N LYS A 100 28.39 -2.34 8.47
CA LYS A 100 27.21 -1.54 8.20
C LYS A 100 27.71 -0.47 7.25
N GLU A 101 27.47 -0.69 5.96
CA GLU A 101 27.71 0.31 4.94
C GLU A 101 27.10 1.61 5.47
N ASP A 102 27.93 2.63 5.66
CA ASP A 102 27.54 3.91 6.25
C ASP A 102 26.68 4.65 5.21
N LEU A 103 25.44 4.20 5.12
CA LEU A 103 24.45 4.74 4.20
C LEU A 103 24.04 6.12 4.71
N PRO A 104 23.93 7.12 3.83
CA PRO A 104 23.53 8.46 4.24
C PRO A 104 22.15 8.41 4.92
N PRO A 105 21.93 9.28 5.93
CA PRO A 105 20.65 9.34 6.62
C PRO A 105 19.52 9.68 5.65
N PRO A 106 18.30 9.19 5.90
CA PRO A 106 17.19 9.37 4.98
C PRO A 106 16.74 10.83 4.93
N VAL A 107 16.41 11.30 3.73
CA VAL A 107 15.88 12.65 3.54
C VAL A 107 14.47 12.79 4.11
N GLY A 108 14.13 14.02 4.51
CA GLY A 108 12.80 14.35 4.99
C GLY A 108 11.71 14.05 3.94
N ILE A 109 10.52 13.68 4.42
CA ILE A 109 9.36 13.34 3.58
C ILE A 109 9.05 14.44 2.56
N GLY A 110 9.12 15.72 2.96
CA GLY A 110 8.79 16.84 2.07
C GLY A 110 9.68 16.92 0.83
N GLU A 111 10.99 16.73 0.99
CA GLU A 111 11.93 16.73 -0.14
C GLU A 111 11.75 15.48 -1.01
N LYS A 112 11.50 14.33 -0.37
CA LYS A 112 11.17 13.08 -1.05
C LYS A 112 9.94 13.22 -1.95
N VAL A 113 8.89 13.85 -1.44
CA VAL A 113 7.65 14.14 -2.19
C VAL A 113 7.93 15.13 -3.33
N LEU A 114 8.67 16.21 -3.07
CA LEU A 114 8.91 17.22 -4.10
C LEU A 114 9.74 16.68 -5.28
N LYS A 115 10.79 15.89 -5.00
CA LYS A 115 11.65 15.29 -6.03
C LYS A 115 10.92 14.18 -6.80
N SER A 116 10.16 13.34 -6.10
CA SER A 116 9.34 12.31 -6.75
C SER A 116 8.24 12.91 -7.62
N LEU A 117 7.61 14.00 -7.18
CA LEU A 117 6.65 14.75 -7.97
C LEU A 117 7.30 15.31 -9.24
N LYS A 118 8.47 15.95 -9.14
CA LYS A 118 9.19 16.49 -10.31
C LYS A 118 9.57 15.40 -11.31
N PHE A 119 10.09 14.26 -10.81
CA PHE A 119 10.39 13.10 -11.65
C PHE A 119 9.13 12.61 -12.37
N GLY A 120 8.04 12.40 -11.62
CA GLY A 120 6.81 11.85 -12.17
C GLY A 120 6.07 12.79 -13.11
N LEU A 121 6.16 14.11 -12.92
CA LEU A 121 5.69 15.09 -13.91
C LEU A 121 6.48 14.99 -15.22
N GLY A 122 7.82 14.92 -15.14
CA GLY A 122 8.68 14.78 -16.31
C GLY A 122 8.45 13.47 -17.06
N PHE A 123 8.42 12.35 -16.33
CA PHE A 123 8.06 11.04 -16.88
C PHE A 123 6.65 11.06 -17.46
N GLY A 124 5.71 11.70 -16.77
CA GLY A 124 4.30 11.75 -17.13
C GLY A 124 4.00 12.47 -18.43
N VAL A 125 4.75 13.53 -18.77
CA VAL A 125 4.62 14.17 -20.09
C VAL A 125 5.03 13.19 -21.20
N ILE A 126 6.18 12.53 -21.05
CA ILE A 126 6.69 11.57 -22.04
C ILE A 126 5.74 10.38 -22.16
N ALA A 127 5.35 9.81 -21.02
CA ALA A 127 4.38 8.73 -20.92
C ALA A 127 3.04 9.11 -21.55
N GLY A 128 2.57 10.33 -21.32
CA GLY A 128 1.33 10.85 -21.90
C GLY A 128 1.38 10.98 -23.42
N PHE A 129 2.50 11.45 -23.99
CA PHE A 129 2.69 11.48 -25.44
C PHE A 129 2.71 10.07 -26.03
N VAL A 130 3.49 9.16 -25.43
CA VAL A 130 3.55 7.75 -25.86
C VAL A 130 2.16 7.11 -25.77
N GLN A 131 1.46 7.33 -24.65
CA GLN A 131 0.12 6.82 -24.42
C GLN A 131 -0.88 7.38 -25.42
N GLY A 132 -0.85 8.69 -25.71
CA GLY A 132 -1.72 9.34 -26.69
C GLY A 132 -1.51 8.79 -28.10
N LEU A 133 -0.26 8.56 -28.50
CA LEU A 133 0.09 7.95 -29.79
C LEU A 133 -0.37 6.50 -29.88
N LEU A 134 -0.08 5.68 -28.85
CA LEU A 134 -0.52 4.29 -28.82
C LEU A 134 -2.05 4.19 -28.86
N SER A 135 -2.72 4.99 -28.04
CA SER A 135 -4.18 5.08 -27.99
C SER A 135 -4.76 5.50 -29.35
N SER A 136 -4.10 6.41 -30.06
CA SER A 136 -4.57 6.85 -31.38
C SER A 136 -4.63 5.75 -32.44
N SER A 137 -3.74 4.76 -32.35
CA SER A 137 -3.72 3.65 -33.31
C SER A 137 -4.87 2.66 -33.12
N TYR A 138 -5.50 2.63 -31.94
CA TYR A 138 -6.52 1.64 -31.59
C TYR A 138 -7.90 2.26 -31.32
N LEU A 139 -7.98 3.58 -31.12
CA LEU A 139 -9.21 4.25 -30.68
C LEU A 139 -9.90 5.07 -31.76
N TYR A 140 -9.23 5.36 -32.88
CA TYR A 140 -9.74 6.29 -33.89
C TYR A 140 -9.90 5.62 -35.26
N ASP A 141 -10.75 4.59 -35.31
CA ASP A 141 -11.25 4.05 -36.57
C ASP A 141 -12.40 4.95 -37.08
N GLY A 142 -12.53 5.12 -38.40
CA GLY A 142 -13.59 5.96 -38.98
C GLY A 142 -13.47 7.45 -38.66
N LEU A 143 -12.34 8.07 -39.02
CA LEU A 143 -12.14 9.52 -38.88
C LEU A 143 -13.13 10.32 -39.73
N ILE A 144 -13.88 11.21 -39.08
CA ILE A 144 -14.84 12.12 -39.72
C ILE A 144 -14.37 13.56 -39.46
N LEU A 145 -14.44 14.39 -40.50
CA LEU A 145 -14.20 15.82 -40.37
C LEU A 145 -15.54 16.52 -40.14
N GLU A 146 -15.69 17.15 -38.97
CA GLU A 146 -16.89 17.91 -38.65
C GLU A 146 -16.97 19.14 -39.57
N ALA A 147 -18.06 19.27 -40.34
CA ALA A 147 -18.19 20.28 -41.39
C ALA A 147 -18.17 21.72 -40.85
N GLU A 148 -18.69 21.94 -39.64
CA GLU A 148 -18.82 23.29 -39.05
C GLU A 148 -17.56 23.74 -38.32
N THR A 149 -16.92 22.84 -37.57
CA THR A 149 -15.79 23.20 -36.69
C THR A 149 -14.43 22.80 -37.27
N GLN A 150 -14.42 22.03 -38.37
CA GLN A 150 -13.24 21.38 -38.94
C GLN A 150 -12.46 20.52 -37.93
N LYS A 151 -13.10 20.09 -36.84
CA LYS A 151 -12.49 19.17 -35.88
C LYS A 151 -12.52 17.75 -36.41
N LEU A 152 -11.45 17.02 -36.15
CA LEU A 152 -11.37 15.59 -36.40
C LEU A 152 -12.07 14.85 -35.25
N ILE A 153 -13.16 14.17 -35.59
CA ILE A 153 -13.91 13.30 -34.70
C ILE A 153 -13.73 11.84 -35.14
N ALA A 154 -13.85 10.91 -34.22
CA ALA A 154 -13.75 9.48 -34.50
C ALA A 154 -14.83 8.73 -33.75
N GLU A 155 -15.32 7.64 -34.35
CA GLU A 155 -16.13 6.68 -33.64
C GLU A 155 -15.24 5.86 -32.70
N TYR A 156 -15.74 5.58 -31.49
CA TYR A 156 -15.00 4.77 -30.53
C TYR A 156 -15.92 3.81 -29.77
N ASN A 157 -15.37 2.67 -29.37
CA ASN A 157 -16.03 1.79 -28.43
C ASN A 157 -15.65 2.16 -26.99
N THR A 158 -16.64 2.44 -26.14
CA THR A 158 -16.44 2.87 -24.75
C THR A 158 -15.61 1.87 -23.93
N LEU A 159 -15.88 0.56 -24.08
CA LEU A 159 -15.17 -0.47 -23.34
C LEU A 159 -13.71 -0.56 -23.79
N SER A 160 -13.47 -0.61 -25.10
CA SER A 160 -12.11 -0.61 -25.66
C SER A 160 -11.33 0.63 -25.24
N PHE A 161 -11.96 1.80 -25.23
CA PHE A 161 -11.36 3.05 -24.78
C PHE A 161 -10.89 2.99 -23.33
N VAL A 162 -11.78 2.58 -22.42
CA VAL A 162 -11.44 2.44 -21.00
C VAL A 162 -10.34 1.42 -20.79
N LEU A 163 -10.38 0.27 -21.48
CA LEU A 163 -9.36 -0.77 -21.36
C LEU A 163 -8.00 -0.32 -21.87
N ILE A 164 -7.93 0.31 -23.05
CA ILE A 164 -6.68 0.77 -23.65
C ILE A 164 -6.03 1.84 -22.77
N ILE A 165 -6.79 2.83 -22.30
CA ILE A 165 -6.27 3.87 -21.41
C ILE A 165 -5.84 3.27 -20.07
N SER A 166 -6.63 2.37 -19.48
CA SER A 166 -6.29 1.74 -18.19
C SER A 166 -5.03 0.87 -18.27
N LEU A 167 -4.93 0.00 -19.27
CA LEU A 167 -3.80 -0.91 -19.46
C LEU A 167 -2.52 -0.15 -19.82
N SER A 168 -2.60 0.83 -20.71
CA SER A 168 -1.44 1.66 -21.07
C SER A 168 -0.94 2.49 -19.87
N THR A 169 -1.85 3.05 -19.07
CA THR A 169 -1.50 3.75 -17.82
C THR A 169 -0.84 2.81 -16.82
N SER A 170 -1.36 1.59 -16.67
CA SER A 170 -0.80 0.54 -15.81
C SER A 170 0.61 0.12 -16.22
N PHE A 171 0.82 -0.10 -17.52
CA PHE A 171 2.13 -0.42 -18.07
C PHE A 171 3.14 0.71 -17.83
N LEU A 172 2.77 1.95 -18.17
CA LEU A 172 3.63 3.12 -17.96
C LEU A 172 3.88 3.39 -16.47
N GLY A 173 2.88 3.18 -15.62
CA GLY A 173 2.99 3.27 -14.16
C GLY A 173 3.95 2.23 -13.57
N THR A 174 3.97 1.02 -14.13
CA THR A 174 4.94 -0.02 -13.77
C THR A 174 6.37 0.42 -14.09
N LEU A 175 6.60 0.94 -15.30
CA LEU A 175 7.90 1.47 -15.70
C LEU A 175 8.33 2.65 -14.82
N ASN A 176 7.41 3.57 -14.55
CA ASN A 176 7.65 4.71 -13.66
C ASN A 176 8.11 4.26 -12.27
N SER A 177 7.33 3.39 -11.63
CA SER A 177 7.59 2.88 -10.28
C SER A 177 8.92 2.11 -10.19
N LEU A 178 9.30 1.38 -11.23
CA LEU A 178 10.60 0.69 -11.29
C LEU A 178 11.78 1.66 -11.46
N ASN A 179 11.59 2.71 -12.25
CA ASN A 179 12.66 3.65 -12.59
C ASN A 179 12.88 4.70 -11.51
N ILE A 180 11.82 5.23 -10.88
CA ILE A 180 11.95 6.34 -9.92
C ILE A 180 12.87 6.00 -8.75
N LYS A 181 12.73 4.80 -8.18
CA LYS A 181 13.55 4.39 -7.05
C LYS A 181 15.02 4.28 -7.43
N LYS A 182 15.33 3.75 -8.62
CA LYS A 182 16.70 3.62 -9.11
C LYS A 182 17.30 4.99 -9.40
N PHE A 183 16.52 5.85 -10.06
CA PHE A 183 16.93 7.19 -10.42
C PHE A 183 17.20 8.06 -9.18
N LEU A 184 16.30 8.06 -8.18
CA LEU A 184 16.48 8.87 -7.00
C LEU A 184 17.61 8.34 -6.09
N ASP A 185 17.73 7.02 -5.94
CA ASP A 185 18.82 6.38 -5.17
C ASP A 185 20.19 6.62 -5.82
N SER A 186 20.29 6.67 -7.16
CA SER A 186 21.56 6.92 -7.84
C SER A 186 21.91 8.41 -8.00
N SER A 187 20.92 9.31 -7.92
CA SER A 187 21.12 10.73 -8.20
C SER A 187 21.20 11.60 -6.94
N TYR A 188 20.72 11.10 -5.81
CA TYR A 188 20.61 11.87 -4.57
C TYR A 188 20.84 11.00 -3.34
N ASP A 189 21.67 11.49 -2.43
CA ASP A 189 21.96 10.82 -1.16
C ASP A 189 20.71 10.78 -0.26
N GLY A 190 20.49 9.66 0.43
CA GLY A 190 19.40 9.49 1.39
C GLY A 190 18.01 9.26 0.77
N PHE A 191 17.89 9.13 -0.56
CA PHE A 191 16.61 8.86 -1.24
C PHE A 191 16.28 7.37 -1.42
N GLY A 192 17.25 6.48 -1.17
CA GLY A 192 17.09 5.05 -1.32
C GLY A 192 15.92 4.48 -0.54
N ILE A 193 15.23 3.50 -1.12
CA ILE A 193 14.14 2.75 -0.45
C ILE A 193 14.31 1.25 -0.58
N LEU A 194 13.90 0.51 0.44
CA LEU A 194 13.91 -0.95 0.52
C LEU A 194 12.66 -1.57 -0.15
N THR A 195 12.32 -1.09 -1.35
CA THR A 195 11.17 -1.61 -2.11
C THR A 195 11.62 -2.53 -3.23
N THR A 196 11.13 -3.77 -3.18
CA THR A 196 11.48 -4.78 -4.18
C THR A 196 10.90 -4.45 -5.56
N ASP A 197 11.50 -4.98 -6.63
CA ASP A 197 10.98 -4.83 -7.99
C ASP A 197 9.55 -5.36 -8.12
N ARG A 198 9.24 -6.48 -7.44
CA ARG A 198 7.88 -7.03 -7.42
C ARG A 198 6.88 -6.06 -6.81
N GLU A 199 7.18 -5.49 -5.65
CA GLU A 199 6.29 -4.51 -5.01
C GLU A 199 6.12 -3.24 -5.85
N SER A 200 7.17 -2.83 -6.55
CA SER A 200 7.11 -1.68 -7.46
C SER A 200 6.20 -1.95 -8.66
N ILE A 201 6.23 -3.17 -9.22
CA ILE A 201 5.33 -3.61 -10.28
C ILE A 201 3.88 -3.60 -9.78
N PHE A 202 3.61 -4.16 -8.59
CA PHE A 202 2.26 -4.16 -8.04
C PHE A 202 1.74 -2.75 -7.74
N THR A 203 2.60 -1.88 -7.18
CA THR A 203 2.24 -0.50 -6.85
C THR A 203 1.97 0.31 -8.12
N GLY A 204 2.90 0.30 -9.08
CA GLY A 204 2.78 1.05 -10.32
C GLY A 204 1.67 0.53 -11.23
N GLY A 205 1.58 -0.79 -11.40
CA GLY A 205 0.55 -1.43 -12.21
C GLY A 205 -0.85 -1.28 -11.59
N GLY A 206 -0.98 -1.51 -10.29
CA GLY A 206 -2.25 -1.39 -9.56
C GLY A 206 -2.79 0.04 -9.54
N LEU A 207 -1.95 1.02 -9.14
CA LEU A 207 -2.32 2.43 -9.19
C LEU A 207 -2.61 2.89 -10.62
N GLY A 208 -1.85 2.41 -11.60
CA GLY A 208 -2.09 2.74 -13.00
C GLY A 208 -3.41 2.20 -13.54
N LEU A 209 -3.90 1.04 -13.10
CA LEU A 209 -5.25 0.56 -13.45
C LEU A 209 -6.35 1.41 -12.79
N LEU A 210 -6.18 1.78 -11.53
CA LEU A 210 -7.13 2.60 -10.79
C LEU A 210 -7.25 4.01 -11.37
N PHE A 211 -6.12 4.68 -11.55
CA PHE A 211 -6.11 6.02 -12.12
C PHE A 211 -6.38 6.00 -13.63
N GLY A 212 -5.92 4.98 -14.35
CA GLY A 212 -6.18 4.82 -15.79
C GLY A 212 -7.66 4.65 -16.10
N SER A 213 -8.39 3.80 -15.36
CA SER A 213 -9.85 3.70 -15.51
C SER A 213 -10.54 5.02 -15.17
N SER A 214 -10.17 5.65 -14.05
CA SER A 214 -10.75 6.94 -13.64
C SER A 214 -10.53 8.05 -14.68
N THR A 215 -9.31 8.15 -15.22
CA THR A 215 -8.98 9.14 -16.27
C THR A 215 -9.70 8.86 -17.57
N ALA A 216 -9.88 7.60 -17.96
CA ALA A 216 -10.67 7.24 -19.13
C ALA A 216 -12.12 7.75 -19.02
N PHE A 217 -12.76 7.55 -17.86
CA PHE A 217 -14.10 8.08 -17.60
C PHE A 217 -14.14 9.62 -17.65
N LEU A 218 -13.14 10.30 -17.09
CA LEU A 218 -13.07 11.76 -17.15
C LEU A 218 -12.91 12.26 -18.60
N ILE A 219 -12.15 11.56 -19.43
CA ILE A 219 -11.99 11.93 -20.85
C ILE A 219 -13.30 11.74 -21.61
N ILE A 220 -13.95 10.59 -21.45
CA ILE A 220 -15.26 10.30 -22.06
C ILE A 220 -16.29 11.34 -21.65
N ASN A 221 -16.38 11.68 -20.36
CA ASN A 221 -17.38 12.63 -19.88
C ASN A 221 -17.12 14.08 -20.32
N THR A 222 -15.88 14.42 -20.72
CA THR A 222 -15.53 15.81 -21.09
C THR A 222 -15.42 16.05 -22.59
N VAL A 223 -15.27 15.01 -23.41
CA VAL A 223 -15.09 15.11 -24.87
C VAL A 223 -15.94 14.11 -25.66
N GLY A 224 -16.37 13.03 -25.01
CA GLY A 224 -17.23 12.03 -25.63
C GLY A 224 -18.63 12.58 -25.86
N GLN A 225 -19.22 12.17 -26.97
CA GLN A 225 -20.59 12.42 -27.34
C GLN A 225 -21.24 11.09 -27.69
N THR A 226 -22.48 10.90 -27.26
CA THR A 226 -23.27 9.71 -27.60
C THR A 226 -24.47 10.17 -28.40
N ILE A 227 -24.62 9.63 -29.60
CA ILE A 227 -25.77 9.89 -30.47
C ILE A 227 -26.76 8.75 -30.23
N GLU A 228 -27.94 9.11 -29.72
CA GLU A 228 -29.04 8.17 -29.53
C GLU A 228 -29.65 7.76 -30.87
N PRO A 229 -30.03 6.49 -31.03
CA PRO A 229 -30.62 5.99 -32.26
C PRO A 229 -32.01 6.60 -32.46
N ILE A 230 -32.31 6.97 -33.70
CA ILE A 230 -33.61 7.56 -34.07
C ILE A 230 -34.64 6.45 -34.30
N LEU A 231 -34.21 5.34 -34.92
CA LEU A 231 -35.01 4.14 -35.06
C LEU A 231 -34.56 3.05 -34.07
N PRO A 232 -35.47 2.16 -33.62
CA PRO A 232 -35.13 1.07 -32.69
C PRO A 232 -34.05 0.11 -33.18
N GLU A 233 -33.78 0.09 -34.48
CA GLU A 233 -32.83 -0.83 -35.13
C GLU A 233 -31.46 -0.19 -35.38
N ASP A 234 -31.32 1.11 -35.16
CA ASP A 234 -30.04 1.82 -35.34
C ASP A 234 -29.13 1.60 -34.11
N PRO A 235 -27.82 1.39 -34.32
CA PRO A 235 -26.88 1.27 -33.20
C PRO A 235 -26.62 2.63 -32.54
N VAL A 236 -26.30 2.60 -31.24
CA VAL A 236 -25.78 3.77 -30.52
C VAL A 236 -24.37 4.07 -31.01
N ILE A 237 -24.14 5.30 -31.48
CA ILE A 237 -22.83 5.74 -31.99
C ILE A 237 -22.17 6.63 -30.93
N ASN A 238 -20.94 6.30 -30.56
CA ASN A 238 -20.14 7.13 -29.66
C ASN A 238 -19.03 7.82 -30.44
N LEU A 239 -19.00 9.15 -30.37
CA LEU A 239 -18.06 10.00 -31.06
C LEU A 239 -17.15 10.72 -30.07
N ILE A 240 -15.90 10.93 -30.45
CA ILE A 240 -14.95 11.67 -29.63
C ILE A 240 -14.05 12.56 -30.49
N ALA A 241 -13.76 13.78 -30.01
CA ALA A 241 -12.87 14.70 -30.70
C ALA A 241 -11.39 14.29 -30.51
N VAL A 242 -10.74 13.83 -31.59
CA VAL A 242 -9.39 13.22 -31.57
C VAL A 242 -8.35 14.11 -30.91
N GLY A 243 -8.25 15.37 -31.36
CA GLY A 243 -7.28 16.32 -30.80
C GLY A 243 -7.55 16.67 -29.33
N GLY A 244 -8.83 16.78 -28.96
CA GLY A 244 -9.24 17.08 -27.59
C GLY A 244 -8.94 15.92 -26.63
N THR A 245 -9.11 14.69 -27.10
CA THR A 245 -8.80 13.45 -26.39
C THR A 245 -7.30 13.30 -26.20
N PHE A 246 -6.51 13.47 -27.27
CA PHE A 246 -5.04 13.36 -27.21
C PHE A 246 -4.44 14.24 -26.12
N TRP A 247 -4.79 15.53 -26.10
CA TRP A 247 -4.25 16.46 -25.10
C TRP A 247 -4.70 16.14 -23.67
N ARG A 248 -5.94 15.65 -23.49
CA ARG A 248 -6.39 15.22 -22.16
C ARG A 248 -5.65 13.98 -21.68
N VAL A 249 -5.38 13.02 -22.57
CA VAL A 249 -4.53 11.86 -22.25
C VAL A 249 -3.16 12.35 -21.78
N VAL A 250 -2.51 13.26 -22.51
CA VAL A 250 -1.19 13.80 -22.12
C VAL A 250 -1.23 14.48 -20.76
N ILE A 251 -2.19 15.39 -20.55
CA ILE A 251 -2.30 16.18 -19.31
C ILE A 251 -2.62 15.27 -18.12
N LEU A 252 -3.62 14.40 -18.25
CA LEU A 252 -4.03 13.51 -17.16
C LEU A 252 -2.93 12.48 -16.84
N SER A 253 -2.27 11.92 -17.86
CA SER A 253 -1.13 11.01 -17.66
C SER A 253 0.01 11.71 -16.90
N THR A 254 0.25 13.00 -17.16
CA THR A 254 1.23 13.80 -16.42
C THR A 254 0.96 13.80 -14.92
N PHE A 255 -0.28 14.08 -14.51
CA PHE A 255 -0.65 14.10 -13.08
C PHE A 255 -0.72 12.69 -12.47
N VAL A 256 -1.22 11.72 -13.22
CA VAL A 256 -1.31 10.33 -12.76
C VAL A 256 0.08 9.74 -12.51
N GLN A 257 1.02 9.93 -13.43
CA GLN A 257 2.38 9.43 -13.26
C GLN A 257 3.10 10.17 -12.12
N ALA A 258 2.84 11.47 -11.94
CA ALA A 258 3.32 12.21 -10.78
C ALA A 258 2.80 11.63 -9.45
N ALA A 259 1.50 11.28 -9.39
CA ALA A 259 0.92 10.63 -8.22
C ALA A 259 1.55 9.24 -7.97
N ILE A 260 1.67 8.41 -9.01
CA ILE A 260 2.30 7.07 -8.91
C ILE A 260 3.73 7.18 -8.36
N SER A 261 4.53 8.10 -8.89
CA SER A 261 5.89 8.37 -8.41
C SER A 261 5.93 8.71 -6.91
N VAL A 262 5.05 9.60 -6.46
CA VAL A 262 4.95 9.98 -5.05
C VAL A 262 4.55 8.79 -4.18
N PHE A 263 3.52 8.05 -4.56
CA PHE A 263 3.08 6.86 -3.83
C PHE A 263 4.18 5.79 -3.74
N THR A 264 4.91 5.52 -4.83
CA THR A 264 6.02 4.56 -4.82
C THR A 264 7.09 4.94 -3.79
N MET A 265 7.45 6.23 -3.67
CA MET A 265 8.49 6.66 -2.74
C MET A 265 8.02 6.77 -1.28
N ILE A 266 6.74 7.09 -1.04
CA ILE A 266 6.15 7.18 0.30
C ILE A 266 5.93 5.79 0.91
N LEU A 267 5.50 4.82 0.11
CA LEU A 267 5.18 3.47 0.59
C LEU A 267 6.42 2.60 0.84
N GLY A 268 7.60 3.04 0.40
CA GLY A 268 8.87 2.36 0.62
C GLY A 268 9.55 2.79 1.93
N VAL A 269 10.12 1.82 2.65
CA VAL A 269 10.97 2.11 3.82
C VAL A 269 12.28 2.75 3.35
N PRO A 270 12.68 3.92 3.89
CA PRO A 270 13.97 4.54 3.57
C PRO A 270 15.17 3.64 3.91
N LYS A 271 16.24 3.75 3.12
CA LYS A 271 17.56 3.21 3.48
C LYS A 271 18.25 4.14 4.49
N GLY A 272 19.26 3.64 5.20
CA GLY A 272 20.06 4.45 6.13
C GLY A 272 19.41 4.71 7.49
N LEU A 273 18.36 3.97 7.86
CA LEU A 273 17.76 4.01 9.19
C LEU A 273 18.61 3.23 10.20
N GLU A 274 18.59 3.69 11.46
CA GLU A 274 19.12 2.90 12.56
C GLU A 274 18.30 1.61 12.77
N GLU A 275 18.86 0.60 13.43
CA GLU A 275 18.21 -0.72 13.53
C GLU A 275 16.86 -0.64 14.25
N TYR A 276 16.76 0.16 15.31
CA TYR A 276 15.50 0.42 15.99
C TYR A 276 14.47 1.08 15.05
N GLU A 277 14.87 2.16 14.37
CA GLU A 277 13.99 2.93 13.48
C GLU A 277 13.54 2.11 12.26
N ASP A 278 14.40 1.26 11.69
CA ASP A 278 14.05 0.37 10.59
C ASP A 278 12.95 -0.62 11.02
N THR A 279 13.08 -1.24 12.19
CA THR A 279 12.04 -2.17 12.68
C THR A 279 10.70 -1.47 12.92
N GLU A 280 10.71 -0.21 13.37
CA GLU A 280 9.50 0.59 13.53
C GLU A 280 8.91 1.00 12.19
N ALA A 281 9.74 1.45 11.25
CA ALA A 281 9.33 1.84 9.90
C ALA A 281 8.71 0.65 9.15
N GLN A 282 9.25 -0.56 9.29
CA GLN A 282 8.65 -1.78 8.71
C GLN A 282 7.27 -2.07 9.31
N LYS A 283 7.08 -1.92 10.63
CA LYS A 283 5.77 -2.09 11.28
C LYS A 283 4.75 -1.07 10.78
N ILE A 284 5.15 0.20 10.68
CA ILE A 284 4.30 1.28 10.17
C ILE A 284 3.93 1.00 8.71
N ARG A 285 4.91 0.65 7.87
CA ARG A 285 4.68 0.27 6.47
C ARG A 285 3.70 -0.89 6.36
N GLN A 286 3.86 -1.94 7.14
CA GLN A 286 2.96 -3.09 7.10
C GLN A 286 1.51 -2.69 7.43
N ARG A 287 1.32 -1.75 8.35
CA ARG A 287 0.00 -1.17 8.65
C ARG A 287 -0.54 -0.34 7.48
N ILE A 288 0.27 0.56 6.91
CA ILE A 288 -0.13 1.43 5.79
C ILE A 288 -0.47 0.58 4.55
N VAL A 289 0.42 -0.34 4.16
CA VAL A 289 0.19 -1.24 3.02
C VAL A 289 -1.02 -2.12 3.28
N GLY A 290 -1.20 -2.61 4.51
CA GLY A 290 -2.39 -3.37 4.91
C GLY A 290 -3.69 -2.56 4.78
N SER A 291 -3.68 -1.28 5.16
CA SER A 291 -4.86 -0.42 5.14
C SER A 291 -5.19 0.19 3.78
N ILE A 292 -4.21 0.42 2.91
CA ILE A 292 -4.40 1.10 1.62
C ILE A 292 -4.32 0.13 0.45
N MET A 293 -3.29 -0.73 0.41
CA MET A 293 -3.05 -1.62 -0.72
C MET A 293 -4.08 -2.74 -0.79
N ILE A 294 -4.56 -3.24 0.36
CA ILE A 294 -5.57 -4.32 0.38
C ILE A 294 -6.91 -3.83 -0.18
N PRO A 295 -7.50 -2.70 0.27
CA PRO A 295 -8.72 -2.18 -0.34
C PRO A 295 -8.54 -1.84 -1.83
N MET A 296 -7.45 -1.21 -2.21
CA MET A 296 -7.19 -0.90 -3.63
C MET A 296 -7.07 -2.16 -4.48
N GLY A 297 -6.33 -3.17 -4.01
CA GLY A 297 -6.24 -4.47 -4.67
C GLY A 297 -7.61 -5.14 -4.77
N SER A 298 -8.44 -5.04 -3.75
CA SER A 298 -9.81 -5.58 -3.78
C SER A 298 -10.70 -4.86 -4.79
N ILE A 299 -10.55 -3.55 -4.99
CA ILE A 299 -11.28 -2.79 -6.00
C ILE A 299 -10.87 -3.24 -7.41
N VAL A 300 -9.57 -3.38 -7.67
CA VAL A 300 -9.08 -3.82 -8.99
C VAL A 300 -9.51 -5.24 -9.30
N VAL A 301 -9.26 -6.19 -8.38
CA VAL A 301 -9.57 -7.61 -8.59
C VAL A 301 -11.08 -7.83 -8.59
N GLY A 302 -11.81 -7.24 -7.65
CA GLY A 302 -13.26 -7.30 -7.59
C GLY A 302 -13.93 -6.66 -8.81
N GLY A 303 -13.39 -5.53 -9.29
CA GLY A 303 -13.84 -4.89 -10.52
C GLY A 303 -13.63 -5.76 -11.76
N LEU A 304 -12.47 -6.41 -11.91
CA LEU A 304 -12.21 -7.35 -13.02
C LEU A 304 -13.18 -8.54 -12.99
N ILE A 305 -13.42 -9.12 -11.81
CA ILE A 305 -14.39 -10.21 -11.64
C ILE A 305 -15.80 -9.73 -11.99
N ALA A 306 -16.20 -8.54 -11.53
CA ALA A 306 -17.51 -7.99 -11.80
C ALA A 306 -17.74 -7.74 -13.31
N VAL A 307 -16.73 -7.22 -14.02
CA VAL A 307 -16.80 -7.04 -15.49
C VAL A 307 -16.93 -8.40 -16.19
N ALA A 308 -16.16 -9.41 -15.79
CA ALA A 308 -16.25 -10.75 -16.39
C ALA A 308 -17.65 -11.37 -16.19
N ILE A 309 -18.21 -11.25 -14.99
CA ILE A 309 -19.57 -11.72 -14.70
C ILE A 309 -20.58 -10.92 -15.53
N ALA A 310 -20.48 -9.59 -15.57
CA ALA A 310 -21.39 -8.75 -16.34
C ALA A 310 -21.40 -9.12 -17.83
N GLN A 311 -20.22 -9.39 -18.43
CA GLN A 311 -20.11 -9.84 -19.82
C GLN A 311 -20.86 -11.15 -20.07
N VAL A 312 -20.76 -12.12 -19.16
CA VAL A 312 -21.53 -13.36 -19.25
C VAL A 312 -23.04 -13.06 -19.22
N PHE A 313 -23.50 -12.24 -18.28
CA PHE A 313 -24.93 -11.94 -18.15
C PHE A 313 -25.49 -11.19 -19.36
N LEU A 314 -24.70 -10.30 -19.97
CA LEU A 314 -25.10 -9.57 -21.18
C LEU A 314 -25.19 -10.50 -22.40
N ASN A 315 -24.24 -11.43 -22.55
CA ASN A 315 -24.21 -12.35 -23.69
C ASN A 315 -25.24 -13.49 -23.55
N PHE A 316 -25.63 -13.85 -22.31
CA PHE A 316 -26.50 -14.98 -22.02
C PHE A 316 -27.68 -14.57 -21.13
N HIS A 317 -28.46 -13.58 -21.56
CA HIS A 317 -29.57 -13.05 -20.75
C HIS A 317 -30.61 -14.11 -20.39
N ASP A 318 -30.84 -15.10 -21.25
CA ASP A 318 -31.79 -16.20 -21.02
C ASP A 318 -31.37 -17.11 -19.86
N TYR A 319 -30.06 -17.21 -19.61
CA TYR A 319 -29.48 -18.03 -18.54
C TYR A 319 -29.11 -17.20 -17.31
N ALA A 320 -29.38 -15.89 -17.31
CA ALA A 320 -29.12 -15.02 -16.16
C ALA A 320 -29.69 -15.59 -14.83
N PRO A 321 -30.92 -16.16 -14.78
CA PRO A 321 -31.42 -16.78 -13.56
C PRO A 321 -30.60 -18.00 -13.10
N LEU A 322 -30.15 -18.83 -14.05
CA LEU A 322 -29.34 -20.02 -13.76
C LEU A 322 -27.95 -19.62 -13.23
N PHE A 323 -27.29 -18.66 -13.89
CA PHE A 323 -26.00 -18.15 -13.43
C PHE A 323 -26.10 -17.47 -12.06
N ALA A 324 -27.17 -16.71 -11.81
CA ALA A 324 -27.43 -16.13 -10.50
C ALA A 324 -27.54 -17.22 -9.42
N LEU A 325 -28.27 -18.31 -9.70
CA LEU A 325 -28.41 -19.44 -8.77
C LEU A 325 -27.05 -20.13 -8.49
N ILE A 326 -26.27 -20.40 -9.53
CA ILE A 326 -24.94 -21.03 -9.42
C ILE A 326 -23.98 -20.13 -8.63
N ILE A 327 -23.93 -18.83 -8.93
CA ILE A 327 -23.07 -17.86 -8.25
C ILE A 327 -23.51 -17.72 -6.78
N SER A 328 -24.80 -17.60 -6.50
CA SER A 328 -25.31 -17.55 -5.13
C SER A 328 -24.98 -18.83 -4.35
N ALA A 329 -25.13 -20.01 -4.96
CA ALA A 329 -24.75 -21.28 -4.33
C ALA A 329 -23.24 -21.34 -4.05
N ALA A 330 -22.41 -20.89 -4.98
CA ALA A 330 -20.95 -20.83 -4.79
C ALA A 330 -20.56 -19.87 -3.65
N ILE A 331 -21.18 -18.68 -3.59
CA ILE A 331 -20.96 -17.71 -2.51
C ILE A 331 -21.40 -18.29 -1.16
N LEU A 332 -22.56 -18.95 -1.10
CA LEU A 332 -23.07 -19.57 0.13
C LEU A 332 -22.18 -20.73 0.60
N LEU A 333 -21.71 -21.58 -0.31
CA LEU A 333 -20.75 -22.64 0.02
C LEU A 333 -19.43 -22.06 0.54
N PHE A 334 -18.94 -20.99 -0.10
CA PHE A 334 -17.72 -20.32 0.31
C PHE A 334 -17.87 -19.63 1.68
N ALA A 335 -18.96 -18.89 1.89
CA ALA A 335 -19.28 -18.25 3.16
C ALA A 335 -19.48 -19.29 4.28
N SER A 336 -20.12 -20.41 3.97
CA SER A 336 -20.28 -21.54 4.90
C SER A 336 -18.93 -22.16 5.27
N ALA A 337 -18.04 -22.37 4.29
CA ALA A 337 -16.70 -22.92 4.53
C ALA A 337 -15.85 -21.97 5.39
N MET A 338 -15.92 -20.67 5.12
CA MET A 338 -15.23 -19.63 5.91
C MET A 338 -15.82 -19.50 7.33
N SER A 339 -17.15 -19.61 7.46
CA SER A 339 -17.85 -19.53 8.75
C SER A 339 -17.63 -20.76 9.63
N ALA A 340 -17.28 -21.91 9.06
CA ALA A 340 -17.06 -23.15 9.81
C ALA A 340 -15.76 -23.12 10.65
N ALA A 341 -14.84 -22.18 10.38
CA ALA A 341 -13.54 -22.09 11.04
C ALA A 341 -13.22 -20.68 11.58
N PRO A 342 -14.01 -20.14 12.53
CA PRO A 342 -13.96 -18.72 12.94
C PRO A 342 -12.68 -18.32 13.69
N LYS A 343 -11.82 -19.26 14.09
CA LYS A 343 -10.57 -19.02 14.82
C LYS A 343 -9.30 -19.33 14.02
N ILE A 344 -9.44 -19.79 12.77
CA ILE A 344 -8.29 -20.03 11.90
C ILE A 344 -7.96 -18.71 11.21
N LYS A 345 -6.73 -18.24 11.38
CA LYS A 345 -6.23 -17.09 10.62
C LYS A 345 -6.28 -17.47 9.14
N ILE A 346 -7.09 -16.76 8.35
CA ILE A 346 -7.15 -16.98 6.90
C ILE A 346 -5.73 -16.80 6.35
N THR A 347 -5.17 -17.90 5.89
CA THR A 347 -3.83 -17.96 5.34
C THR A 347 -3.83 -17.48 3.90
N ARG A 348 -2.68 -16.98 3.43
CA ARG A 348 -2.51 -16.57 2.03
C ARG A 348 -2.89 -17.69 1.05
N SER A 349 -2.62 -18.94 1.43
CA SER A 349 -3.01 -20.15 0.70
C SER A 349 -4.51 -20.33 0.57
N GLU A 350 -5.29 -20.10 1.64
CA GLU A 350 -6.76 -20.21 1.58
C GLU A 350 -7.39 -19.15 0.68
N VAL A 351 -6.86 -17.91 0.71
CA VAL A 351 -7.29 -16.86 -0.21
C VAL A 351 -6.97 -17.24 -1.66
N VAL A 352 -5.78 -17.78 -1.92
CA VAL A 352 -5.40 -18.22 -3.28
C VAL A 352 -6.27 -19.37 -3.76
N ILE A 353 -6.59 -20.35 -2.91
CA ILE A 353 -7.48 -21.46 -3.24
C ILE A 353 -8.90 -20.95 -3.53
N ALA A 354 -9.41 -20.02 -2.72
CA ALA A 354 -10.69 -19.36 -2.96
C ALA A 354 -10.71 -18.62 -4.30
N SER A 355 -9.66 -17.83 -4.56
CA SER A 355 -9.48 -17.07 -5.80
C SER A 355 -9.43 -17.99 -7.01
N ALA A 356 -8.71 -19.12 -6.90
CA ALA A 356 -8.62 -20.14 -7.93
C ALA A 356 -9.98 -20.81 -8.19
N GLY A 357 -10.77 -21.07 -7.15
CA GLY A 357 -12.14 -21.59 -7.27
C GLY A 357 -13.06 -20.63 -8.04
N VAL A 358 -12.99 -19.33 -7.72
CA VAL A 358 -13.76 -18.29 -8.44
C VAL A 358 -13.28 -18.17 -9.89
N LEU A 359 -11.97 -18.16 -10.15
CA LEU A 359 -11.41 -18.15 -11.51
C LEU A 359 -11.85 -19.39 -12.31
N THR A 360 -11.83 -20.57 -11.69
CA THR A 360 -12.28 -21.80 -12.33
C THR A 360 -13.76 -21.73 -12.67
N LEU A 361 -14.60 -21.18 -11.78
CA LEU A 361 -16.01 -20.94 -12.05
C LEU A 361 -16.19 -19.98 -13.25
N ILE A 362 -15.44 -18.88 -13.30
CA ILE A 362 -15.46 -17.93 -14.42
C ILE A 362 -15.06 -18.64 -15.73
N VAL A 363 -14.02 -19.48 -15.71
CA VAL A 363 -13.57 -20.24 -16.89
C VAL A 363 -14.61 -21.26 -17.33
N ILE A 364 -15.26 -21.96 -16.40
CA ILE A 364 -16.34 -22.92 -16.71
C ILE A 364 -17.51 -22.19 -17.36
N ILE A 365 -17.94 -21.07 -16.76
CA ILE A 365 -19.02 -20.23 -17.30
C ILE A 365 -18.65 -19.72 -18.70
N ALA A 366 -17.43 -19.22 -18.89
CA ALA A 366 -16.93 -18.75 -20.18
C ALA A 366 -16.80 -19.88 -21.22
N SER A 367 -16.45 -21.10 -20.80
CA SER A 367 -16.35 -22.27 -21.69
C SER A 367 -17.72 -22.79 -22.10
N VAL A 368 -18.69 -22.82 -21.19
CA VAL A 368 -20.10 -23.15 -21.50
C VAL A 368 -20.67 -22.13 -22.48
N ALA A 369 -20.39 -20.85 -22.24
CA ALA A 369 -20.71 -19.77 -23.14
C ALA A 369 -20.11 -19.95 -24.55
N ALA A 370 -18.82 -20.27 -24.64
CA ALA A 370 -18.12 -20.47 -25.92
C ALA A 370 -18.56 -21.74 -26.67
N SER A 371 -19.01 -22.77 -25.95
CA SER A 371 -19.47 -24.05 -26.52
C SER A 371 -20.83 -23.97 -27.22
N GLN A 372 -21.58 -22.89 -27.05
CA GLN A 372 -22.93 -22.74 -27.63
C GLN A 372 -22.96 -21.83 -28.86
N HIS A 373 -21.80 -21.43 -29.37
CA HIS A 373 -21.64 -20.76 -30.67
C HIS A 373 -21.30 -21.73 -31.79
#